data_AF-A0A9D7QQV4-F1
#
_entry.id   AF-A0A9D7QQV4-F1
#
_cell.length_a   1.000
_cell.length_b   1.000
_cell.length_c   1.000
_cell.angle_alpha   90.00
_cell.angle_beta   90.00
_cell.angle_gamma   90.00
#
_symmetry.space_group_name_H-M   'P 1'
#
loop_
_entity.id
_entity.type
_entity.pdbx_description
1 polymer ?
#
loop_
_entity_poly.entity_id
_entity_poly.type
_entity_poly.pdbx_seq_one_letter_code
_entity_poly.pdbx_strand_id
1 'polypeptide(L)'
;MTDNTYEDDGYRFHDIFHYGYLAVMGWSPVLRKLLKKKRKSDPTIDENEDGARSQITEELVSLFIYHHALDHDLLKYSKSVDSGIIKKVKNLVMKTEVNECSGKQWEKAILNSYQMYNLLRENDGGRVMVSRKNRSLIYLGKK
;
A
#
# COMPACT_ATOMS: atom_id res chain seq x y z
N MET A 1 19.25 -1.07 -1.64
CA MET A 1 18.35 0.11 -1.67
C MET A 1 18.55 0.80 -0.33
N THR A 2 18.91 2.08 -0.36
CA THR A 2 19.08 2.92 0.83
C THR A 2 17.75 3.60 1.15
N ASP A 3 17.42 3.71 2.43
CA ASP A 3 16.36 4.58 2.90
C ASP A 3 16.86 6.01 2.66
N ASN A 4 16.18 6.82 1.86
CA ASN A 4 16.57 8.21 1.64
C ASN A 4 16.20 9.07 2.87
N THR A 5 16.70 8.68 4.05
CA THR A 5 16.40 9.21 5.38
C THR A 5 17.71 9.38 6.17
N TYR A 6 17.67 10.22 7.21
CA TYR A 6 18.83 10.45 8.09
C TYR A 6 19.13 9.25 8.99
N GLU A 7 18.16 8.34 9.19
CA GLU A 7 18.26 7.10 9.97
C GLU A 7 17.56 5.96 9.21
N ASP A 8 18.12 4.74 9.25
CA ASP A 8 17.51 3.52 8.69
C ASP A 8 16.29 3.13 9.54
N ASP A 9 15.12 3.63 9.12
CA ASP A 9 13.83 3.32 9.75
C ASP A 9 13.20 2.04 9.14
N GLY A 10 13.84 1.48 8.11
CA GLY A 10 13.41 0.31 7.37
C GLY A 10 12.33 0.61 6.32
N TYR A 11 12.09 1.88 6.00
CA TYR A 11 11.09 2.31 5.02
C TYR A 11 11.41 1.84 3.59
N ARG A 12 12.60 1.28 3.29
CA ARG A 12 12.93 0.63 2.00
C ARG A 12 11.96 -0.46 1.60
N PHE A 13 11.24 -1.06 2.55
CA PHE A 13 10.25 -2.09 2.24
C PHE A 13 8.84 -1.53 1.98
N HIS A 14 8.63 -0.20 1.95
CA HIS A 14 7.32 0.42 1.80
C HIS A 14 6.59 0.05 0.49
N ASP A 15 7.33 -0.35 -0.55
CA ASP A 15 6.73 -0.82 -1.81
C ASP A 15 5.68 -1.92 -1.58
N ILE A 16 5.80 -2.69 -0.49
CA ILE A 16 4.82 -3.71 -0.10
C ILE A 16 3.42 -3.15 0.11
N PHE A 17 3.28 -1.87 0.50
CA PHE A 17 2.00 -1.20 0.66
C PHE A 17 1.26 -1.08 -0.67
N HIS A 18 1.95 -0.67 -1.74
CA HIS A 18 1.39 -0.61 -3.10
C HIS A 18 0.90 -1.98 -3.58
N TYR A 19 1.67 -3.03 -3.30
CA TYR A 19 1.26 -4.40 -3.61
C TYR A 19 0.03 -4.85 -2.82
N GLY A 20 -0.09 -4.44 -1.56
CA GLY A 20 -1.28 -4.74 -0.74
C GLY A 20 -2.53 -4.03 -1.26
N TYR A 21 -2.42 -2.77 -1.66
CA TYR A 21 -3.51 -2.04 -2.30
C TYR A 21 -3.93 -2.72 -3.62
N LEU A 22 -2.95 -3.14 -4.44
CA LEU A 22 -3.21 -3.88 -5.67
C LEU A 22 -3.89 -5.22 -5.38
N ALA A 23 -3.41 -5.99 -4.40
CA ALA A 23 -3.96 -7.29 -4.07
C ALA A 23 -5.42 -7.18 -3.59
N VAL A 24 -5.71 -6.24 -2.69
CA VAL A 24 -7.01 -6.17 -2.01
C VAL A 24 -8.06 -5.37 -2.79
N MET A 25 -7.65 -4.26 -3.40
CA MET A 25 -8.54 -3.30 -4.05
C MET A 25 -8.38 -3.26 -5.57
N GLY A 26 -7.30 -3.85 -6.11
CA GLY A 26 -6.98 -3.73 -7.54
C GLY A 26 -6.40 -2.36 -7.91
N TRP A 27 -5.96 -1.58 -6.92
CA TRP A 27 -5.52 -0.21 -7.09
C TRP A 27 -4.05 -0.07 -6.73
N SER A 28 -3.27 0.43 -7.69
CA SER A 28 -1.94 0.98 -7.46
C SER A 28 -1.49 1.72 -8.73
N PRO A 29 -1.79 3.01 -8.87
CA PRO A 29 -1.21 3.84 -9.93
C PRO A 29 0.33 3.83 -9.95
N VAL A 30 0.98 3.71 -8.78
CA VAL A 30 2.45 3.57 -8.66
C VAL A 30 2.91 2.30 -9.37
N LEU A 31 2.36 1.12 -9.02
CA LEU A 31 2.74 -0.13 -9.68
C LEU A 31 2.35 -0.15 -11.16
N ARG A 32 1.20 0.41 -11.54
CA ARG A 32 0.81 0.52 -12.95
C ARG A 32 1.84 1.32 -13.75
N LYS A 33 2.40 2.40 -13.20
CA LYS A 33 3.50 3.13 -13.86
C LYS A 33 4.78 2.30 -13.90
N LEU A 34 5.23 1.75 -12.77
CA LEU A 34 6.48 1.00 -12.65
C LEU A 34 6.50 -0.21 -13.60
N LEU A 35 5.37 -0.92 -13.71
CA LEU A 35 5.22 -2.10 -14.57
C LEU A 35 4.86 -1.76 -16.03
N LYS A 36 4.79 -0.47 -16.39
CA LYS A 36 4.36 0.00 -17.73
C LYS A 36 2.97 -0.53 -18.13
N LYS A 37 2.05 -0.55 -17.18
CA LYS A 37 0.65 -1.02 -17.29
C LYS A 37 -0.40 0.07 -17.03
N LYS A 38 -0.06 1.35 -17.20
CA LYS A 38 -1.08 2.42 -17.24
C LYS A 38 -2.10 2.12 -18.35
N ARG A 39 -3.37 2.48 -18.12
CA ARG A 39 -4.51 2.21 -19.00
C ARG A 39 -4.62 3.25 -20.13
N LYS A 40 -3.56 3.34 -20.94
CA LYS A 40 -3.42 4.34 -22.01
C LYS A 40 -4.46 4.27 -23.13
N SER A 41 -5.23 3.19 -23.22
CA SER A 41 -6.32 3.05 -24.20
C SER A 41 -7.49 4.00 -23.91
N ASP A 42 -7.64 4.45 -22.67
CA ASP A 42 -8.61 5.47 -22.27
C ASP A 42 -7.84 6.68 -21.72
N PRO A 43 -7.75 7.79 -22.48
CA PRO A 43 -7.01 8.97 -22.05
C PRO A 43 -7.51 9.56 -20.73
N THR A 44 -8.82 9.48 -20.46
CA THR A 44 -9.43 10.02 -19.24
C THR A 44 -8.96 9.23 -18.02
N ILE A 45 -8.92 7.90 -18.14
CA ILE A 45 -8.41 7.02 -17.06
C ILE A 45 -6.89 7.18 -16.91
N ASP A 46 -6.15 7.27 -18.02
CA ASP A 46 -4.69 7.41 -17.99
C ASP A 46 -4.22 8.70 -17.29
N GLU A 47 -5.01 9.77 -17.44
CA GLU A 47 -4.78 11.07 -16.80
C GLU A 47 -5.24 11.09 -15.34
N ASN A 48 -6.48 10.66 -15.06
CA ASN A 48 -7.09 10.87 -13.74
C ASN A 48 -6.73 9.76 -12.75
N GLU A 49 -6.77 8.49 -13.17
CA GLU A 49 -6.61 7.34 -12.25
C GLU A 49 -5.19 6.77 -12.26
N ASP A 50 -4.47 6.92 -13.37
CA ASP A 50 -3.09 6.43 -13.50
C ASP A 50 -2.06 7.56 -13.57
N GLY A 51 -2.51 8.81 -13.63
CA GLY A 51 -1.67 9.99 -13.75
C GLY A 51 -0.92 10.36 -12.47
N ALA A 52 -0.16 11.45 -12.54
CA ALA A 52 0.74 11.87 -11.47
C ALA A 52 0.00 12.13 -10.14
N ARG A 53 -1.21 12.73 -10.19
CA ARG A 53 -1.99 13.02 -9.00
C ARG A 53 -2.33 11.74 -8.22
N SER A 54 -2.82 10.71 -8.92
CA SER A 54 -3.20 9.44 -8.28
C SER A 54 -1.98 8.68 -7.73
N GLN A 55 -0.82 8.76 -8.40
CA GLN A 55 0.44 8.24 -7.85
C GLN A 55 0.83 8.96 -6.55
N ILE A 56 0.84 10.30 -6.56
CA ILE A 56 1.16 11.10 -5.37
C ILE A 56 0.19 10.81 -4.23
N THR A 57 -1.11 10.65 -4.54
CA THR A 57 -2.11 10.29 -3.53
C THR A 57 -1.83 8.91 -2.93
N GLU A 58 -1.45 7.92 -3.72
CA GLU A 58 -1.06 6.59 -3.21
C GLU A 58 0.15 6.67 -2.27
N GLU A 59 1.21 7.37 -2.68
CA GLU A 59 2.40 7.59 -1.85
C GLU A 59 2.08 8.32 -0.54
N LEU A 60 1.24 9.36 -0.61
CA LEU A 60 0.79 10.11 0.56
C LEU A 60 0.03 9.22 1.53
N VAL A 61 -0.84 8.33 1.03
CA VAL A 61 -1.57 7.38 1.87
C VAL A 61 -0.61 6.41 2.55
N SER A 62 0.37 5.86 1.81
CA SER A 62 1.39 4.98 2.38
C SER A 62 2.21 5.66 3.48
N LEU A 63 2.68 6.88 3.24
CA LEU A 63 3.45 7.66 4.21
C LEU A 63 2.60 8.07 5.43
N PHE A 64 1.36 8.50 5.22
CA PHE A 64 0.44 8.89 6.28
C PHE A 64 0.17 7.73 7.25
N ILE A 65 -0.10 6.53 6.72
CA ILE A 65 -0.36 5.36 7.56
C ILE A 65 0.93 4.93 8.26
N TYR A 66 2.08 5.01 7.59
CA TYR A 66 3.38 4.70 8.19
C TYR A 66 3.70 5.56 9.41
N HIS A 67 3.54 6.88 9.32
CA HIS A 67 3.74 7.75 10.48
C HIS A 67 2.84 7.38 11.66
N HIS A 68 1.57 7.04 11.40
CA HIS A 68 0.69 6.56 12.47
C HIS A 68 1.14 5.21 13.04
N ALA A 69 1.65 4.31 12.19
CA ALA A 69 2.06 2.97 12.58
C ALA A 69 3.35 2.96 13.42
N LEU A 70 4.22 3.96 13.28
CA LEU A 70 5.43 4.11 14.11
C LEU A 70 5.10 4.14 15.61
N ASP A 71 4.03 4.84 15.99
CA ASP A 71 3.58 4.93 17.39
C ASP A 71 2.79 3.68 17.87
N HIS A 72 2.61 2.68 17.00
CA HIS A 72 1.74 1.51 17.23
C HIS A 72 2.43 0.19 16.85
N ASP A 73 3.72 0.05 17.14
CA ASP A 73 4.51 -1.16 16.86
C ASP A 73 4.40 -1.66 15.41
N LEU A 74 4.29 -0.73 14.45
CA LEU A 74 4.08 -1.03 13.03
C LEU A 74 2.91 -1.99 12.79
N LEU A 75 1.85 -1.85 13.60
CA LEU A 75 0.65 -2.69 13.60
C LEU A 75 0.94 -4.19 13.78
N LYS A 76 2.11 -4.58 14.29
CA LYS A 76 2.56 -5.97 14.39
C LYS A 76 1.60 -6.86 15.19
N TYR A 77 0.99 -6.30 16.23
CA TYR A 77 0.06 -7.00 17.11
C TYR A 77 -1.40 -6.56 16.93
N SER A 78 -1.67 -5.64 16.00
CA SER A 78 -2.99 -5.07 15.76
C SER A 78 -3.87 -6.02 14.96
N LYS A 79 -5.13 -6.18 15.39
CA LYS A 79 -6.17 -6.95 14.68
C LYS A 79 -7.16 -6.09 13.91
N SER A 80 -7.11 -4.78 14.11
CA SER A 80 -7.96 -3.78 13.48
C SER A 80 -7.17 -2.50 13.27
N VAL A 81 -7.66 -1.64 12.39
CA VAL A 81 -7.11 -0.29 12.17
C VAL A 81 -8.08 0.72 12.75
N ASP A 82 -7.54 1.77 13.37
CA ASP A 82 -8.37 2.85 13.91
C ASP A 82 -9.33 3.42 12.85
N SER A 83 -10.60 3.57 13.23
CA SER A 83 -11.64 4.02 12.31
C SER A 83 -11.43 5.46 11.83
N GLY A 84 -10.79 6.31 12.63
CA GLY A 84 -10.37 7.66 12.26
C GLY A 84 -9.28 7.66 11.20
N ILE A 85 -8.32 6.73 11.29
CA ILE A 85 -7.31 6.51 10.24
C ILE A 85 -7.96 6.05 8.94
N ILE A 86 -8.85 5.06 8.99
CA ILE A 86 -9.60 4.61 7.81
C ILE A 86 -10.38 5.78 7.20
N LYS A 87 -11.07 6.59 8.01
CA LYS A 87 -11.83 7.75 7.53
C LYS A 87 -10.93 8.79 6.84
N LYS A 88 -9.77 9.09 7.43
CA LYS A 88 -8.79 10.02 6.84
C LYS A 88 -8.26 9.50 5.50
N VAL A 89 -7.89 8.22 5.43
CA VAL A 89 -7.45 7.59 4.18
C VAL A 89 -8.52 7.67 3.10
N LYS A 90 -9.78 7.34 3.44
CA LYS A 90 -10.91 7.45 2.51
C LYS A 90 -11.10 8.87 1.99
N ASN A 91 -10.89 9.89 2.82
CA ASN A 91 -10.96 11.28 2.38
C ASN A 91 -9.81 11.65 1.43
N LEU A 92 -8.59 11.16 1.67
CA LEU A 92 -7.43 11.41 0.80
C LEU A 92 -7.65 10.86 -0.62
N VAL A 93 -8.32 9.70 -0.73
CA VAL A 93 -8.55 9.00 -2.01
C VAL A 93 -9.91 9.31 -2.64
N MET A 94 -10.67 10.26 -2.12
CA MET A 94 -12.07 10.52 -2.51
C MET A 94 -12.27 10.89 -4.00
N LYS A 95 -11.19 11.26 -4.71
CA LYS A 95 -11.19 11.62 -6.14
C LYS A 95 -10.53 10.55 -7.01
N THR A 96 -10.47 9.31 -6.54
CA THR A 96 -9.89 8.17 -7.26
C THR A 96 -10.88 7.01 -7.31
N GLU A 97 -10.60 6.02 -8.16
CA GLU A 97 -11.43 4.82 -8.34
C GLU A 97 -11.65 4.02 -7.04
N VAL A 98 -10.77 4.14 -6.05
CA VAL A 98 -10.91 3.46 -4.75
C VAL A 98 -11.79 4.18 -3.74
N ASN A 99 -12.42 5.31 -4.10
CA ASN A 99 -13.45 5.94 -3.28
C ASN A 99 -14.59 4.94 -2.93
N GLU A 100 -14.92 4.06 -3.87
CA GLU A 100 -15.94 3.02 -3.72
C GLU A 100 -15.53 1.90 -2.76
N CYS A 101 -14.25 1.81 -2.38
CA CYS A 101 -13.79 0.78 -1.46
C CYS A 101 -14.32 1.00 -0.03
N SER A 102 -14.82 -0.08 0.57
CA SER A 102 -15.29 -0.08 1.95
C SER A 102 -14.13 0.10 2.95
N GLY A 103 -14.45 0.58 4.15
CA GLY A 103 -13.45 0.66 5.23
C GLY A 103 -12.83 -0.70 5.56
N LYS A 104 -13.59 -1.79 5.42
CA LYS A 104 -13.09 -3.17 5.62
C LYS A 104 -12.06 -3.57 4.57
N GLN A 105 -12.21 -3.13 3.32
CA GLN A 105 -11.19 -3.37 2.29
C GLN A 105 -9.90 -2.63 2.61
N TRP A 106 -10.00 -1.38 3.07
CA TRP A 106 -8.85 -0.60 3.52
C TRP A 106 -8.16 -1.23 4.73
N GLU A 107 -8.92 -1.59 5.77
CA GLU A 107 -8.38 -2.29 6.95
C GLU A 107 -7.63 -3.57 6.55
N LYS A 108 -8.26 -4.40 5.69
CA LYS A 108 -7.62 -5.62 5.19
C LYS A 108 -6.32 -5.33 4.43
N ALA A 109 -6.32 -4.33 3.54
CA ALA A 109 -5.14 -3.96 2.77
C ALA A 109 -4.01 -3.47 3.69
N ILE A 110 -4.33 -2.64 4.67
CA ILE A 110 -3.36 -2.11 5.65
C ILE A 110 -2.78 -3.25 6.47
N LEU A 111 -3.60 -4.01 7.19
CA LEU A 111 -3.12 -5.07 8.08
C LEU A 111 -2.30 -6.12 7.33
N ASN A 112 -2.74 -6.54 6.15
CA ASN A 112 -2.02 -7.52 5.36
C ASN A 112 -0.70 -6.98 4.80
N SER A 113 -0.62 -5.71 4.45
CA SER A 113 0.64 -5.08 4.04
C SER A 113 1.61 -4.94 5.19
N TYR A 114 1.15 -4.52 6.37
CA TYR A 114 2.01 -4.41 7.56
C TYR A 114 2.52 -5.76 8.06
N GLN A 115 1.70 -6.81 7.96
CA GLN A 115 2.17 -8.17 8.23
C GLN A 115 3.36 -8.53 7.33
N MET A 116 3.29 -8.22 6.03
CA MET A 116 4.40 -8.50 5.11
C MET A 116 5.58 -7.56 5.32
N TYR A 117 5.33 -6.27 5.58
CA TYR A 117 6.35 -5.27 5.90
C TYR A 117 7.20 -5.71 7.10
N ASN A 118 6.55 -6.14 8.19
CA ASN A 118 7.23 -6.63 9.37
C ASN A 118 8.04 -7.90 9.08
N LEU A 119 7.49 -8.87 8.33
CA LEU A 119 8.22 -10.07 7.93
C LEU A 119 9.44 -9.73 7.05
N LEU A 120 9.31 -8.80 6.11
CA LEU A 120 10.42 -8.35 5.27
C LEU A 120 11.49 -7.64 6.10
N ARG A 121 11.13 -6.78 7.05
CA ARG A 121 12.08 -6.11 7.95
C ARG A 121 12.84 -7.09 8.82
N GLU A 122 12.12 -7.98 9.51
CA GLU A 122 12.71 -9.00 10.40
C GLU A 122 13.65 -9.95 9.67
N ASN A 123 13.40 -10.17 8.37
CA ASN A 123 14.20 -11.04 7.54
C ASN A 123 15.20 -10.28 6.67
N ASP A 124 15.31 -8.95 6.73
CA ASP A 124 16.12 -8.18 5.77
C ASP A 124 15.85 -8.58 4.30
N GLY A 125 14.56 -8.68 3.96
CA GLY A 125 14.06 -9.06 2.65
C GLY A 125 13.37 -10.43 2.62
N GLY A 126 13.06 -10.89 1.41
CA GLY A 126 12.36 -12.15 1.18
C GLY A 126 11.47 -12.08 -0.05
N ARG A 127 10.65 -13.11 -0.26
CA ARG A 127 9.71 -13.22 -1.38
C ARG A 127 8.28 -13.10 -0.87
N VAL A 128 7.45 -12.34 -1.57
CA VAL A 128 6.02 -12.20 -1.28
C VAL A 128 5.23 -12.57 -2.53
N MET A 129 4.22 -13.43 -2.38
CA MET A 129 3.21 -13.69 -3.39
C MET A 129 2.09 -12.67 -3.27
N VAL A 130 1.75 -12.02 -4.39
CA VAL A 130 0.66 -11.04 -4.49
C VAL A 130 -0.52 -11.72 -5.19
N SER A 131 -1.64 -11.93 -4.49
CA SER A 131 -2.82 -12.59 -5.04
C SER A 131 -4.04 -11.68 -5.05
N ARG A 132 -4.40 -11.18 -6.24
CA ARG A 132 -5.65 -10.42 -6.43
C ARG A 132 -6.89 -11.31 -6.23
N LYS A 133 -6.81 -12.59 -6.62
CA LYS A 133 -7.91 -13.55 -6.47
C LYS A 133 -8.27 -13.75 -4.99
N ASN A 134 -7.26 -13.92 -4.14
CA ASN A 134 -7.47 -14.16 -2.71
C ASN A 134 -7.54 -12.85 -1.90
N ARG A 135 -7.28 -11.71 -2.56
CA ARG A 135 -7.15 -10.39 -1.95
C ARG A 135 -6.16 -10.44 -0.78
N SER A 136 -4.96 -10.96 -1.04
CA SER A 136 -3.94 -11.17 -0.02
C SER A 136 -2.51 -11.15 -0.56
N LEU A 137 -1.60 -10.86 0.35
CA LEU A 137 -0.16 -11.03 0.27
C LEU A 137 0.25 -12.20 1.17
N ILE A 138 1.16 -13.04 0.69
CA ILE A 138 1.65 -14.22 1.41
C ILE A 138 3.17 -14.26 1.35
N TYR A 139 3.82 -14.33 2.50
CA TYR A 139 5.28 -14.45 2.59
C TYR A 139 5.72 -15.86 2.21
N LEU A 140 6.74 -15.96 1.36
CA LEU A 140 7.28 -17.22 0.84
C LEU A 140 8.68 -17.54 1.39
N GLY A 141 9.22 -16.72 2.31
CA GLY A 141 10.57 -16.87 2.83
C GLY A 141 11.66 -16.27 1.93
N LYS A 142 12.92 -16.48 2.34
CA LYS A 142 14.11 -16.09 1.57
C LYS A 142 14.30 -17.01 0.35
N LYS A 143 15.12 -16.57 -0.60
CA LYS A 143 15.57 -17.44 -1.71
C LYS A 143 16.57 -18.46 -1.22
#